data_AF-A0A0N0NRA7-F1
#
_entry.id   AF-A0A0N0NRA7-F1
#
_cell.length_a   1.000
_cell.length_b   1.000
_cell.length_c   1.000
_cell.angle_alpha   90.00
_cell.angle_beta   90.00
_cell.angle_gamma   90.00
#
_symmetry.space_group_name_H-M   'P 1'
#
loop_
_entity.id
_entity.type
_entity.pdbx_description
1 polymer ?
#
loop_
_entity_poly.entity_id
_entity_poly.type
_entity_poly.pdbx_seq_one_letter_code
_entity_poly.pdbx_strand_id
1 'polypeptide(L)'
;MPIYEVHHSYPLKGEQKAELAKKITKLHSTTFKTPSFFVHVLFHHSDASAQNYYLAGKVRTTSCNRIIAQVRTSSSRSKSDFDTLAEKIELAWLDVVKGEIGDDKQNQATFGKRKGEIDETEDHAEAARLLMVSFYPMITAREAGMVIPEAGKEGEFFKEYRPYMKKMSEEKGLEDFKEMLRELDEREDLKGLSS
;
A
#
# COMPACT_ATOMS: atom_id res chain seq x y z
N MET A 1 -6.56 8.98 5.16
CA MET A 1 -5.42 8.82 6.06
C MET A 1 -5.21 7.35 6.36
N PRO A 2 -4.99 6.48 5.34
CA PRO A 2 -4.63 5.09 5.62
C PRO A 2 -3.16 4.97 6.01
N ILE A 3 -2.84 3.88 6.72
CA ILE A 3 -1.47 3.45 6.95
C ILE A 3 -1.35 2.04 6.40
N TYR A 4 -0.47 1.86 5.41
CA TYR A 4 -0.09 0.57 4.86
C TYR A 4 1.25 0.14 5.45
N GLU A 5 1.28 -1.03 6.06
CA GLU A 5 2.49 -1.67 6.56
C GLU A 5 2.83 -2.87 5.67
N VAL A 6 3.93 -2.75 4.94
CA VAL A 6 4.49 -3.79 4.08
C VAL A 6 5.50 -4.58 4.89
N HIS A 7 5.09 -5.73 5.42
CA HIS A 7 6.00 -6.67 6.05
C HIS A 7 6.60 -7.56 4.97
N HIS A 8 7.92 -7.55 4.84
CA HIS A 8 8.58 -8.27 3.77
C HIS A 8 9.81 -9.04 4.26
N SER A 9 9.90 -10.32 3.91
CA SER A 9 11.13 -11.10 3.99
C SER A 9 11.92 -11.08 2.69
N TYR A 10 11.23 -10.88 1.56
CA TYR A 10 11.89 -10.68 0.27
C TYR A 10 12.79 -9.43 0.31
N PRO A 11 14.03 -9.46 -0.18
CA PRO A 11 15.01 -8.38 -0.04
C PRO A 11 14.75 -7.21 -1.01
N LEU A 12 13.65 -6.47 -0.81
CA LEU A 12 13.27 -5.34 -1.66
C LEU A 12 14.34 -4.23 -1.66
N LYS A 13 14.78 -3.85 -2.85
CA LYS A 13 15.64 -2.69 -3.11
C LYS A 13 14.91 -1.37 -2.84
N GLY A 14 15.66 -0.28 -2.67
CA GLY A 14 15.09 1.05 -2.45
C GLY A 14 14.12 1.48 -3.56
N GLU A 15 14.48 1.21 -4.83
CA GLU A 15 13.64 1.50 -5.99
C GLU A 15 12.33 0.69 -6.00
N GLN A 16 12.41 -0.59 -5.62
CA GLN A 16 11.22 -1.45 -5.49
C GLN A 16 10.28 -0.95 -4.39
N LYS A 17 10.83 -0.53 -3.24
CA LYS A 17 10.03 0.06 -2.16
C LYS A 17 9.36 1.36 -2.62
N ALA A 18 10.10 2.23 -3.29
CA ALA A 18 9.58 3.50 -3.80
C ALA A 18 8.45 3.28 -4.82
N GLU A 19 8.65 2.37 -5.78
CA GLU A 19 7.64 2.06 -6.80
C GLU A 19 6.40 1.39 -6.18
N LEU A 20 6.55 0.45 -5.25
CA LEU A 20 5.42 -0.16 -4.56
C LEU A 20 4.62 0.88 -3.75
N ALA A 21 5.31 1.76 -3.02
CA ALA A 21 4.67 2.84 -2.27
C ALA A 21 3.87 3.76 -3.20
N LYS A 22 4.45 4.16 -4.34
CA LYS A 22 3.77 4.97 -5.36
C LYS A 22 2.52 4.28 -5.91
N LYS A 23 2.62 2.98 -6.24
CA LYS A 23 1.47 2.18 -6.73
C LYS A 23 0.36 2.10 -5.68
N ILE A 24 0.69 1.76 -4.42
CA ILE A 24 -0.29 1.69 -3.31
C ILE A 24 -0.96 3.04 -3.10
N THR A 25 -0.19 4.13 -3.04
CA THR A 25 -0.71 5.49 -2.88
C THR A 25 -1.68 5.85 -4.00
N LYS A 26 -1.32 5.61 -5.26
CA LYS A 26 -2.22 5.84 -6.40
C LYS A 26 -3.49 4.99 -6.31
N LEU A 27 -3.37 3.70 -6.01
CA LEU A 27 -4.50 2.77 -5.93
C LEU A 27 -5.49 3.20 -4.84
N HIS A 28 -5.02 3.52 -3.64
CA HIS A 28 -5.90 3.98 -2.56
C HIS A 28 -6.55 5.32 -2.89
N SER A 29 -5.75 6.27 -3.37
CA SER A 29 -6.18 7.66 -3.61
C SER A 29 -7.25 7.76 -4.68
N THR A 30 -7.16 6.92 -5.72
CA THR A 30 -8.15 6.86 -6.80
C THR A 30 -9.38 6.03 -6.42
N THR A 31 -9.21 4.93 -5.69
CA THR A 31 -10.34 4.09 -5.24
C THR A 31 -11.28 4.86 -4.30
N PHE A 32 -10.72 5.66 -3.39
CA PHE A 32 -11.50 6.35 -2.36
C PHE A 32 -11.56 7.88 -2.51
N LYS A 33 -11.12 8.41 -3.65
CA LYS A 33 -11.13 9.86 -3.97
C LYS A 33 -10.56 10.70 -2.84
N THR A 34 -9.34 10.35 -2.41
CA THR A 34 -8.62 11.05 -1.34
C THR A 34 -7.31 11.60 -1.90
N PRO A 35 -6.80 12.72 -1.35
CA PRO A 35 -5.45 13.19 -1.67
C PRO A 35 -4.38 12.17 -1.29
N SER A 36 -3.32 12.13 -2.09
CA SER A 36 -2.18 11.23 -1.92
C SER A 36 -1.41 11.48 -0.64
N PHE A 37 -1.37 12.74 -0.19
CA PHE A 37 -0.74 13.18 1.06
C PHE A 37 -1.21 12.39 2.29
N PHE A 38 -2.42 11.85 2.27
CA PHE A 38 -2.96 11.07 3.39
C PHE A 38 -2.48 9.61 3.42
N VAL A 39 -1.84 9.10 2.38
CA VAL A 39 -1.50 7.67 2.28
C VAL A 39 -0.08 7.43 2.78
N HIS A 40 0.02 6.77 3.93
CA HIS A 40 1.29 6.37 4.52
C HIS A 40 1.63 4.93 4.11
N VAL A 41 2.88 4.68 3.72
CA VAL A 41 3.40 3.34 3.43
C VAL A 41 4.70 3.13 4.19
N LEU A 42 4.70 2.15 5.10
CA LEU A 42 5.86 1.77 5.91
C LEU A 42 6.35 0.38 5.49
N PHE A 43 7.67 0.19 5.49
CA PHE A 43 8.28 -1.09 5.17
C PHE A 43 8.93 -1.69 6.42
N HIS A 44 8.53 -2.91 6.75
CA HIS A 44 9.09 -3.69 7.85
C HIS A 44 9.79 -4.92 7.27
N HIS A 45 11.12 -4.89 7.25
CA HIS A 45 11.89 -6.05 6.84
C HIS A 45 11.94 -7.08 7.97
N SER A 46 11.75 -8.36 7.64
CA SER A 46 11.93 -9.49 8.56
C SER A 46 12.83 -10.53 7.91
N ASP A 47 13.89 -10.92 8.60
CA ASP A 47 14.74 -12.03 8.16
C ASP A 47 13.97 -13.36 8.26
N ALA A 48 13.81 -14.05 7.12
CA ALA A 48 13.12 -15.34 7.09
C ALA A 48 13.91 -16.45 7.79
N SER A 49 15.23 -16.32 7.90
CA SER A 49 16.09 -17.29 8.59
C SER A 49 15.97 -17.22 10.12
N ALA A 50 15.40 -16.14 10.66
CA ALA A 50 15.24 -15.93 12.09
C ALA A 50 14.21 -16.86 12.77
N GLN A 51 13.58 -17.78 12.02
CA GLN A 51 12.62 -18.77 12.53
C GLN A 51 11.43 -18.16 13.32
N ASN A 52 11.04 -16.94 12.97
CA ASN A 52 9.96 -16.20 13.62
C ASN A 52 8.57 -16.47 13.02
N TYR A 53 8.50 -17.27 11.95
CA TYR A 53 7.26 -17.58 11.26
C TYR A 53 7.02 -19.09 11.24
N TYR A 54 5.83 -19.49 11.69
CA TYR A 54 5.39 -20.88 11.72
C TYR A 54 4.07 -21.01 10.99
N LEU A 55 3.98 -21.96 10.05
CA LEU A 55 2.76 -22.29 9.34
C LEU A 55 2.43 -23.77 9.59
N ALA A 56 1.22 -24.03 10.06
CA ALA A 56 0.78 -25.37 10.48
C ALA A 56 1.73 -26.03 11.50
N GLY A 57 2.25 -25.24 12.45
CA GLY A 57 3.18 -25.71 13.49
C GLY A 57 4.60 -26.00 13.02
N LYS A 58 4.94 -25.70 11.75
CA LYS A 58 6.28 -25.90 11.19
C LYS A 58 6.93 -24.56 10.89
N VAL A 59 8.22 -24.44 11.22
CA VAL A 59 9.02 -23.27 10.86
C VAL A 59 8.97 -23.04 9.35
N ARG A 60 8.83 -21.78 8.96
CA ARG A 60 8.87 -21.33 7.58
C ARG A 60 10.03 -20.36 7.42
N THR A 61 10.94 -20.70 6.52
CA THR A 61 12.21 -19.98 6.30
C THR A 61 12.27 -19.28 4.94
N THR A 62 11.19 -19.29 4.17
CA THR A 62 11.16 -18.79 2.78
C THR A 62 10.44 -17.45 2.65
N SER A 63 9.16 -17.38 3.03
CA SER A 63 8.33 -16.18 2.88
C SER A 63 7.45 -15.92 4.09
N CYS A 64 7.39 -14.66 4.49
CA CYS A 64 6.37 -14.12 5.39
C CYS A 64 5.83 -12.76 4.90
N ASN A 65 5.88 -12.51 3.59
CA ASN A 65 5.49 -11.23 3.01
C ASN A 65 3.99 -11.01 3.18
N ARG A 66 3.57 -9.86 3.68
CA ARG A 66 2.16 -9.47 3.84
C ARG A 66 2.02 -7.96 3.84
N ILE A 67 0.88 -7.47 3.38
CA ILE A 67 0.54 -6.06 3.45
C ILE A 67 -0.69 -5.94 4.34
N ILE A 68 -0.56 -5.17 5.42
CA ILE A 68 -1.69 -4.85 6.29
C ILE A 68 -1.97 -3.35 6.17
N ALA A 69 -3.23 -2.97 6.25
CA ALA A 69 -3.61 -1.58 6.10
C ALA A 69 -4.68 -1.18 7.09
N GLN A 70 -4.43 -0.12 7.85
CA GLN A 70 -5.46 0.55 8.63
C GLN A 70 -6.18 1.56 7.73
N VAL A 71 -7.49 1.39 7.56
CA VAL A 71 -8.29 2.16 6.60
C VAL A 71 -9.59 2.67 7.21
N ARG A 72 -10.06 3.82 6.76
CA ARG A 72 -11.39 4.31 7.13
C ARG A 72 -12.47 3.51 6.42
N THR A 73 -13.48 3.11 7.19
CA THR A 73 -14.70 2.46 6.71
C THR A 73 -15.88 3.42 6.74
N SER A 74 -16.82 3.23 5.84
CA SER A 74 -18.12 3.92 5.81
C SER A 74 -19.14 3.01 5.14
N SER A 75 -20.43 3.34 5.24
CA SER A 75 -21.48 2.65 4.48
C SER A 75 -21.29 2.73 2.96
N SER A 76 -20.55 3.74 2.47
CA SER A 76 -20.20 3.92 1.06
C SER A 76 -18.96 3.16 0.59
N ARG A 77 -18.22 2.50 1.49
CA ARG A 77 -17.04 1.68 1.16
C ARG A 77 -17.38 0.22 1.47
N SER A 78 -17.76 -0.51 0.43
CA SER A 78 -18.20 -1.90 0.55
C SER A 78 -17.03 -2.87 0.69
N LYS A 79 -17.31 -4.10 1.14
CA LYS A 79 -16.32 -5.19 1.11
C LYS A 79 -15.75 -5.39 -0.30
N SER A 80 -16.59 -5.32 -1.34
CA SER A 80 -16.18 -5.52 -2.73
C SER A 80 -15.16 -4.47 -3.20
N ASP A 81 -15.26 -3.23 -2.69
CA ASP A 81 -14.28 -2.18 -3.00
C ASP A 81 -12.91 -2.52 -2.41
N PHE A 82 -12.90 -3.03 -1.17
CA PHE A 82 -11.67 -3.48 -0.52
C PHE A 82 -11.11 -4.76 -1.14
N ASP A 83 -11.95 -5.71 -1.55
CA ASP A 83 -11.51 -6.93 -2.26
C ASP A 83 -10.82 -6.56 -3.58
N THR A 84 -11.43 -5.66 -4.35
CA THR A 84 -10.87 -5.15 -5.61
C THR A 84 -9.55 -4.41 -5.38
N LEU A 85 -9.46 -3.63 -4.31
CA LEU A 85 -8.22 -2.95 -3.93
C LEU A 85 -7.13 -3.94 -3.49
N ALA A 86 -7.50 -5.00 -2.74
CA ALA A 86 -6.58 -6.05 -2.31
C ALA A 86 -5.92 -6.72 -3.53
N GLU A 87 -6.72 -7.14 -4.50
CA GLU A 87 -6.27 -7.77 -5.74
C GLU A 87 -5.29 -6.86 -6.50
N LYS A 88 -5.62 -5.57 -6.65
CA LYS A 88 -4.74 -4.61 -7.34
C LYS A 88 -3.42 -4.39 -6.61
N ILE A 89 -3.43 -4.40 -5.27
CA ILE A 89 -2.21 -4.28 -4.46
C ILE A 89 -1.36 -5.56 -4.58
N GLU A 90 -1.98 -6.74 -4.60
CA GLU A 90 -1.27 -7.99 -4.84
C GLU A 90 -0.60 -8.00 -6.22
N LEU A 91 -1.31 -7.57 -7.27
CA LEU A 91 -0.73 -7.43 -8.60
C LEU A 91 0.43 -6.41 -8.63
N ALA A 92 0.30 -5.30 -7.90
CA ALA A 92 1.36 -4.30 -7.77
C ALA A 92 2.61 -4.85 -7.06
N TRP A 93 2.44 -5.68 -6.03
CA TRP A 93 3.54 -6.41 -5.39
C TRP A 93 4.24 -7.34 -6.38
N LEU A 94 3.45 -8.16 -7.09
CA LEU A 94 4.00 -9.10 -8.07
C LEU A 94 4.77 -8.38 -9.17
N ASP A 95 4.25 -7.26 -9.69
CA ASP A 95 4.93 -6.42 -10.69
C ASP A 95 6.31 -5.93 -10.19
N VAL A 96 6.36 -5.42 -8.97
CA VAL A 96 7.60 -4.88 -8.36
C VAL A 96 8.65 -5.96 -8.09
N VAL A 97 8.21 -7.15 -7.68
CA VAL A 97 9.10 -8.28 -7.41
C VAL A 97 9.50 -9.02 -8.71
N LYS A 98 8.64 -9.03 -9.73
CA LYS A 98 8.93 -9.60 -11.06
C LYS A 98 9.93 -8.81 -11.88
N GLY A 99 10.30 -7.58 -11.49
CA GLY A 99 11.39 -6.83 -12.15
C GLY A 99 12.74 -7.57 -12.22
N GLU A 100 12.90 -8.71 -11.53
CA GLU A 100 14.05 -9.62 -11.61
C GLU A 100 13.77 -10.94 -12.35
N ILE A 101 12.52 -11.22 -12.72
CA ILE A 101 12.13 -12.38 -13.52
C ILE A 101 12.04 -11.90 -14.97
N GLY A 102 13.06 -12.24 -15.76
CA GLY A 102 13.16 -11.84 -17.17
C GLY A 102 11.85 -12.01 -17.94
N ASP A 103 11.64 -11.14 -18.91
CA ASP A 103 10.44 -10.99 -19.75
C ASP A 103 10.26 -12.15 -20.76
N ASP A 104 10.56 -13.38 -20.34
CA ASP A 104 10.38 -14.57 -21.15
C ASP A 104 8.91 -14.95 -21.16
N LYS A 105 8.25 -14.52 -22.23
CA LYS A 105 6.90 -14.89 -22.67
C LYS A 105 6.67 -16.42 -22.82
N GLN A 106 7.62 -17.27 -22.44
CA GLN A 106 7.48 -18.73 -22.38
C GLN A 106 7.00 -19.26 -21.01
N ASN A 107 7.09 -18.48 -19.93
CA ASN A 107 6.72 -18.96 -18.58
C ASN A 107 5.21 -18.93 -18.24
N GLN A 108 4.34 -18.64 -19.20
CA GLN A 108 2.89 -18.86 -19.02
C GLN A 108 2.47 -20.33 -19.21
N ALA A 109 3.35 -21.22 -19.67
CA ALA A 109 2.96 -22.57 -20.12
C ALA A 109 3.53 -23.76 -19.30
N THR A 110 4.28 -23.54 -18.22
CA THR A 110 4.95 -24.64 -17.50
C THR A 110 4.65 -24.67 -16.00
N PHE A 111 3.38 -24.78 -15.64
CA PHE A 111 3.01 -25.54 -14.43
C PHE A 111 2.98 -27.03 -14.79
N GLY A 112 4.15 -27.65 -14.95
CA GLY A 112 4.23 -29.06 -15.34
C GLY A 112 5.63 -29.72 -15.29
N LYS A 113 5.91 -30.35 -14.13
CA LYS A 113 6.91 -31.43 -13.85
C LYS A 113 8.36 -30.96 -13.60
N ARG A 114 9.18 -31.59 -12.72
CA ARG A 114 9.27 -32.98 -12.19
C ARG A 114 9.35 -33.05 -10.65
N LYS A 115 8.91 -34.17 -10.08
CA LYS A 115 8.99 -34.47 -8.64
C LYS A 115 10.45 -34.75 -8.24
N GLY A 116 11.10 -33.83 -7.53
CA GLY A 116 12.35 -34.08 -6.80
C GLY A 116 13.59 -33.27 -7.20
N GLU A 117 13.50 -32.32 -8.13
CA GLU A 117 14.54 -31.30 -8.31
C GLU A 117 14.17 -30.05 -7.49
N ILE A 118 15.13 -29.48 -6.76
CA ILE A 118 14.97 -28.17 -6.11
C ILE A 118 15.09 -27.16 -7.24
N ASP A 119 13.96 -26.60 -7.66
CA ASP A 119 13.94 -25.56 -8.66
C ASP A 119 14.27 -24.23 -7.97
N GLU A 120 15.44 -23.65 -8.28
CA GLU A 120 15.83 -22.33 -7.77
C GLU A 120 14.79 -21.26 -8.14
N THR A 121 14.02 -21.48 -9.21
CA THR A 121 12.88 -20.62 -9.57
C THR A 121 11.66 -20.83 -8.68
N GLU A 122 11.43 -22.05 -8.16
CA GLU A 122 10.39 -22.32 -7.15
C GLU A 122 10.75 -21.68 -5.81
N ASP A 123 12.01 -21.74 -5.39
CA ASP A 123 12.48 -21.11 -4.14
C ASP A 123 12.41 -19.59 -4.24
N HIS A 124 12.81 -19.00 -5.37
CA HIS A 124 12.65 -17.57 -5.61
C HIS A 124 11.16 -17.17 -5.68
N ALA A 125 10.33 -17.96 -6.36
CA ALA A 125 8.88 -17.71 -6.44
C ALA A 125 8.20 -17.79 -5.06
N GLU A 126 8.59 -18.76 -4.23
CA GLU A 126 8.08 -18.87 -2.86
C GLU A 126 8.59 -17.73 -1.98
N ALA A 127 9.87 -17.33 -2.08
CA ALA A 127 10.40 -16.17 -1.36
C ALA A 127 9.71 -14.85 -1.75
N ALA A 128 9.33 -14.71 -3.02
CA ALA A 128 8.60 -13.57 -3.58
C ALA A 128 7.10 -13.58 -3.24
N ARG A 129 6.55 -14.73 -2.81
CA ARG A 129 5.11 -14.89 -2.61
C ARG A 129 4.57 -13.93 -1.57
N LEU A 130 3.48 -13.23 -1.91
CA LEU A 130 2.68 -12.45 -0.96
C LEU A 130 1.67 -13.38 -0.29
N LEU A 131 1.68 -13.44 1.04
CA LEU A 131 0.78 -14.30 1.80
C LEU A 131 -0.64 -13.73 1.86
N MET A 132 -0.76 -12.43 2.10
CA MET A 132 -2.05 -11.76 2.24
C MET A 132 -1.94 -10.24 2.07
N VAL A 133 -3.04 -9.65 1.63
CA VAL A 133 -3.37 -8.23 1.81
C VAL A 133 -4.59 -8.17 2.73
N SER A 134 -4.51 -7.43 3.84
CA SER A 134 -5.61 -7.35 4.81
C SER A 134 -5.89 -5.91 5.25
N PHE A 135 -7.16 -5.58 5.42
CA PHE A 135 -7.62 -4.26 5.84
C PHE A 135 -8.24 -4.32 7.24
N TYR A 136 -7.83 -3.40 8.11
CA TYR A 136 -8.37 -3.21 9.45
C TYR A 136 -9.12 -1.88 9.53
N PRO A 137 -10.33 -1.86 10.14
CA PRO A 137 -11.10 -0.63 10.27
C PRO A 137 -10.42 0.33 11.26
N MET A 138 -10.19 1.55 10.80
CA MET A 138 -9.73 2.67 11.62
C MET A 138 -10.95 3.44 12.12
N ILE A 139 -11.33 3.20 13.37
CA ILE A 139 -12.49 3.84 14.02
C ILE A 139 -12.19 5.31 14.33
N THR A 140 -10.98 5.60 14.82
CA THR A 140 -10.52 6.96 15.12
C THR A 140 -9.00 7.02 14.99
N ALA A 141 -8.48 8.19 14.63
CA ALA A 141 -7.08 8.51 14.77
C ALA A 141 -6.92 10.03 14.92
N ARG A 142 -5.75 10.43 15.45
CA ARG A 142 -5.28 11.80 15.39
C ARG A 142 -3.97 11.84 14.62
N GLU A 143 -3.95 12.58 13.51
CA GLU A 143 -2.78 12.73 12.65
C GLU A 143 -2.31 14.18 12.69
N ALA A 144 -1.02 14.41 13.00
CA ALA A 144 -0.45 15.74 13.21
C ALA A 144 -1.28 16.63 14.16
N GLY A 145 -1.91 16.02 15.16
CA GLY A 145 -2.75 16.70 16.13
C GLY A 145 -4.19 17.00 15.67
N MET A 146 -4.60 16.59 14.47
CA MET A 146 -5.95 16.77 13.92
C MET A 146 -6.74 15.46 14.01
N VAL A 147 -8.04 15.52 14.32
CA VAL A 147 -8.91 14.34 14.24
C VAL A 147 -9.14 14.01 12.77
N ILE A 148 -8.94 12.75 12.38
CA ILE A 148 -9.19 12.35 10.99
C ILE A 148 -10.69 12.46 10.67
N PRO A 149 -11.09 12.85 9.46
CA PRO A 149 -12.51 12.89 9.11
C PRO A 149 -13.06 11.49 8.90
N GLU A 150 -14.37 11.36 9.07
CA GLU A 150 -15.13 10.21 8.56
C GLU A 150 -14.87 10.04 7.05
N ALA A 151 -14.93 8.80 6.58
CA ALA A 151 -14.78 8.50 5.15
C ALA A 151 -15.93 9.15 4.34
N GLY A 152 -15.57 9.97 3.34
CA GLY A 152 -16.52 10.76 2.54
C GLY A 152 -16.74 12.18 3.06
N LYS A 153 -16.16 12.53 4.22
CA LYS A 153 -16.23 13.87 4.82
C LYS A 153 -14.95 14.69 4.64
N GLU A 154 -14.11 14.31 3.67
CA GLU A 154 -12.84 14.97 3.40
C GLU A 154 -13.01 16.46 3.03
N GLY A 155 -14.10 16.84 2.34
CA GLY A 155 -14.33 18.24 1.99
C GLY A 155 -14.59 19.15 3.20
N GLU A 156 -15.35 18.67 4.19
CA GLU A 156 -15.57 19.39 5.45
C GLU A 156 -14.25 19.57 6.21
N PHE A 157 -13.45 18.50 6.27
CA PHE A 157 -12.11 18.54 6.86
C PHE A 157 -11.19 19.54 6.18
N PHE A 158 -11.15 19.56 4.86
CA PHE A 158 -10.30 20.52 4.14
C PHE A 158 -10.74 21.96 4.38
N LYS A 159 -12.05 22.24 4.46
CA LYS A 159 -12.54 23.58 4.79
C LYS A 159 -12.10 24.02 6.18
N GLU A 160 -12.24 23.16 7.17
CA GLU A 160 -11.87 23.45 8.56
C GLU A 160 -10.36 23.70 8.71
N TYR A 161 -9.53 22.84 8.13
CA TYR A 161 -8.08 22.87 8.32
C TYR A 161 -7.31 23.66 7.23
N ARG A 162 -7.99 24.22 6.22
CA ARG A 162 -7.34 25.00 5.14
C ARG A 162 -6.45 26.14 5.65
N PRO A 163 -6.84 26.95 6.66
CA PRO A 163 -5.94 27.99 7.19
C PRO A 163 -4.64 27.41 7.75
N TYR A 164 -4.72 26.27 8.46
CA TYR A 164 -3.55 25.56 8.97
C TYR A 164 -2.67 25.01 7.82
N MET A 165 -3.28 24.37 6.83
CA MET A 165 -2.55 23.81 5.68
C MET A 165 -1.84 24.91 4.87
N LYS A 166 -2.49 26.06 4.64
CA LYS A 166 -1.87 27.23 4.02
C LYS A 166 -0.70 27.75 4.84
N LYS A 167 -0.85 27.87 6.16
CA LYS A 167 0.24 28.27 7.06
C LYS A 167 1.44 27.31 6.96
N MET A 168 1.20 26.00 6.94
CA MET A 168 2.27 25.00 6.81
C MET A 168 2.96 25.07 5.44
N SER A 169 2.20 25.33 4.38
CA SER A 169 2.70 25.49 3.01
C SER A 169 3.48 26.80 2.80
N GLU A 170 2.88 27.94 3.14
CA GLU A 170 3.35 29.29 2.79
C GLU A 170 4.34 29.84 3.82
N GLU A 171 4.00 29.77 5.12
CA GLU A 171 4.85 30.35 6.18
C GLU A 171 5.97 29.40 6.61
N LYS A 172 5.68 28.09 6.70
CA LYS A 172 6.68 27.08 7.11
C LYS A 172 7.41 26.47 5.92
N GLY A 173 6.94 26.70 4.70
CA GLY A 173 7.60 26.25 3.48
C GLY A 173 7.64 24.72 3.31
N LEU A 174 6.78 23.97 4.02
CA LEU A 174 6.79 22.52 4.00
C LEU A 174 6.27 22.01 2.66
N GLU A 175 7.12 21.26 1.94
CA GLU A 175 6.85 20.87 0.56
C GLU A 175 5.63 19.96 0.45
N ASP A 176 5.49 18.97 1.32
CA ASP A 176 4.36 18.03 1.29
C ASP A 176 2.98 18.75 1.37
N PHE A 177 2.89 19.87 2.10
CA PHE A 177 1.67 20.68 2.18
C PHE A 177 1.43 21.48 0.89
N LYS A 178 2.48 21.99 0.23
CA LYS A 178 2.35 22.64 -1.07
C LYS A 178 1.89 21.64 -2.12
N GLU A 179 2.47 20.44 -2.12
CA GLU A 179 2.09 19.37 -3.06
C GLU A 179 0.65 18.94 -2.85
N MET A 180 0.22 18.77 -1.60
CA MET A 180 -1.18 18.46 -1.28
C MET A 180 -2.14 19.55 -1.77
N LEU A 181 -1.83 20.83 -1.55
CA LEU A 181 -2.68 21.93 -2.01
C LEU A 181 -2.75 21.99 -3.54
N ARG A 182 -1.61 21.81 -4.22
CA ARG A 182 -1.55 21.71 -5.68
C ARG A 182 -2.36 20.53 -6.20
N GLU A 183 -2.22 19.36 -5.57
CA GLU A 183 -2.97 18.15 -5.93
C GLU A 183 -4.50 18.37 -5.82
N LEU A 184 -4.97 19.04 -4.77
CA LEU A 184 -6.39 19.35 -4.57
C LEU A 184 -6.96 20.25 -5.68
N ASP A 185 -6.15 21.14 -6.24
CA ASP A 185 -6.56 22.07 -7.28
C ASP A 185 -6.48 21.43 -8.69
N GLU A 186 -5.50 20.55 -8.92
CA GLU A 186 -5.22 19.93 -10.23
C GLU A 186 -6.00 18.63 -10.51
N ARG A 187 -6.25 17.80 -9.49
CA ARG A 187 -6.97 16.53 -9.68
C ARG A 187 -8.47 16.76 -9.83
N GLU A 188 -9.00 16.49 -11.02
CA GLU A 188 -10.43 16.64 -11.34
C GLU A 188 -11.36 15.90 -10.36
N ASP A 189 -10.96 14.72 -9.88
CA ASP A 189 -11.75 13.93 -8.93
C ASP A 189 -11.78 14.53 -7.51
N LEU A 190 -10.91 15.51 -7.22
CA LEU A 190 -10.77 16.16 -5.91
C LEU A 190 -11.31 17.59 -5.86
N LYS A 191 -11.62 18.24 -6.98
CA LYS A 191 -12.05 19.66 -7.01
C LYS A 191 -13.30 19.96 -6.16
N GLY A 192 -14.14 18.96 -5.91
CA GLY A 192 -15.29 19.07 -5.01
C GLY A 192 -14.95 19.08 -3.52
N LEU A 193 -13.70 18.79 -3.15
CA LEU A 193 -13.25 18.77 -1.75
C LEU A 193 -12.73 20.14 -1.28
N SER A 194 -12.34 21.02 -2.21
CA SER A 194 -11.71 22.31 -1.93
C SER A 194 -12.66 23.52 -2.02
N SER A 195 -13.90 23.32 -2.49
CA SER A 195 -14.93 24.36 -2.70
C SER A 195 -15.90 24.48 -1.54
#